data_AF-A0A6I8MCA7-F1
#
_entry.id   AF-A0A6I8MCA7-F1
#
_cell.length_a   1.000
_cell.length_b   1.000
_cell.length_c   1.000
_cell.angle_alpha   90.00
_cell.angle_beta   90.00
_cell.angle_gamma   90.00
#
_symmetry.space_group_name_H-M   'P 1'
#
loop_
_entity.id
_entity.type
_entity.pdbx_description
1 polymer ?
#
loop_
_entity_poly.entity_id
_entity_poly.type
_entity_poly.pdbx_seq_one_letter_code
_entity_poly.pdbx_strand_id
1 'polypeptide(L)'
;MKKIIFLIYLVISFLSFSDETLITYKNYDKPNLKRDTLLAKEFSTNFDNFVYVKYNSNVRAQTNRESDIVTKLVNGSKVEALSLVLTDDNRTWFKIKDNNENIGYLDASLAIKREFNYEKAIELSEKVNDFIKKYKWKIKIISKFKPLDNTILNEEDILGNFANQSVTVYTDEAKSNLYNLPDRAMFTIIGENDEYYLIKSPYYDETLYMPKSNKEYFLNSGLGKNVNKFIFIDKDSQTEIALELGENNTFNLITSSFVTTGINSKYGFETPTGMFLVAITKPKMFYFKDGSTEEINGEAKFAIRFSGGAYIHGIPSLYEPEENINERIEITKSLIGSFGISHKCVRNYDEVVSELYNWVGYKKILDGNLRIPKENTIVIVE
;
A
#
# COMPACT_ATOMS: atom_id res chain seq x y z
N MET A 1 26.61 72.95 36.10
CA MET A 1 25.70 71.80 36.32
C MET A 1 25.64 70.98 35.05
N LYS A 2 26.24 69.78 35.06
CA LYS A 2 26.24 68.81 33.95
C LYS A 2 24.87 68.12 33.87
N LYS A 3 24.26 68.05 32.69
CA LYS A 3 23.24 67.04 32.39
C LYS A 3 23.72 66.24 31.18
N ILE A 4 24.19 65.04 31.47
CA ILE A 4 24.49 63.98 30.51
C ILE A 4 23.15 63.33 30.19
N ILE A 5 22.70 63.42 28.94
CA ILE A 5 21.54 62.68 28.43
C ILE A 5 22.09 61.36 27.90
N PHE A 6 21.74 60.27 28.58
CA PHE A 6 22.07 58.92 28.14
C PHE A 6 21.03 58.48 27.11
N LEU A 7 21.52 58.17 25.91
CA LEU A 7 20.77 57.67 24.77
C LEU A 7 20.62 56.14 24.93
N ILE A 8 19.40 55.63 25.06
CA ILE A 8 19.15 54.18 24.98
C ILE A 8 18.68 53.89 23.55
N TYR A 9 19.61 53.46 22.71
CA TYR A 9 19.27 52.78 21.45
C TYR A 9 18.89 51.34 21.78
N LEU A 10 17.60 51.02 21.70
CA LEU A 10 17.13 49.65 21.71
C LEU A 10 17.52 49.01 20.37
N VAL A 11 18.65 48.31 20.34
CA VAL A 11 19.00 47.45 19.20
C VAL A 11 18.12 46.21 19.29
N ILE A 12 17.02 46.19 18.53
CA ILE A 12 16.28 44.96 18.26
C ILE A 12 17.17 44.16 17.32
N SER A 13 17.97 43.25 17.89
CA SER A 13 18.63 42.21 17.13
C SER A 13 17.54 41.28 16.58
N PHE A 14 17.18 41.45 15.31
CA PHE A 14 16.60 40.34 14.55
C PHE A 14 17.66 39.25 14.50
N LEU A 15 17.54 38.26 15.37
CA LEU A 15 18.20 36.97 15.17
C LEU A 15 17.63 36.43 13.86
N SER A 16 18.40 36.56 12.78
CA SER A 16 18.14 35.81 11.57
C SER A 16 18.43 34.35 11.89
N PHE A 17 17.39 33.58 12.24
CA PHE A 17 17.50 32.13 12.21
C PHE A 17 17.78 31.75 10.77
N SER A 18 18.96 31.19 10.51
CA SER A 18 19.32 30.73 9.17
C SER A 18 18.81 29.31 8.98
N ASP A 19 17.50 29.20 8.75
CA ASP A 19 16.89 27.92 8.42
C ASP A 19 17.42 27.40 7.08
N GLU A 20 18.06 26.23 7.10
CA GLU A 20 18.54 25.55 5.89
C GLU A 20 17.47 24.59 5.38
N THR A 21 17.08 24.72 4.11
CA THR A 21 16.20 23.72 3.48
C THR A 21 17.04 22.52 3.05
N LEU A 22 16.88 21.40 3.74
CA LEU A 22 17.56 20.14 3.43
C LEU A 22 16.98 19.47 2.18
N ILE A 23 15.65 19.43 2.09
CA ILE A 23 14.93 18.72 1.01
C ILE A 23 13.74 19.56 0.58
N THR A 24 13.56 19.74 -0.73
CA THR A 24 12.29 20.19 -1.30
C THR A 24 11.59 19.00 -1.92
N TYR A 25 10.38 18.71 -1.45
CA TYR A 25 9.58 17.61 -1.98
C TYR A 25 8.88 18.09 -3.25
N LYS A 26 8.93 17.25 -4.29
CA LYS A 26 8.28 17.52 -5.58
C LYS A 26 7.37 16.34 -5.91
N ASN A 27 6.22 16.66 -6.51
CA ASN A 27 5.37 15.63 -7.10
C ASN A 27 6.10 14.98 -8.28
N TYR A 28 5.85 13.70 -8.48
CA TYR A 28 6.33 12.92 -9.60
C TYR A 28 5.70 13.44 -10.89
N ASP A 29 6.55 14.03 -11.73
CA ASP A 29 6.21 14.66 -13.00
C ASP A 29 7.19 14.17 -14.08
N LYS A 30 7.15 12.86 -14.36
CA LYS A 30 7.89 12.27 -15.48
C LYS A 30 6.92 11.94 -16.63
N PRO A 31 7.35 12.04 -17.90
CA PRO A 31 6.49 11.81 -19.07
C PRO A 31 5.88 10.40 -19.17
N ASN A 32 6.43 9.43 -18.43
CA ASN A 32 5.92 8.06 -18.39
C ASN A 32 4.68 7.89 -17.49
N LEU A 33 4.24 8.92 -16.77
CA LEU A 33 2.98 8.92 -16.02
C LEU A 33 2.02 10.00 -16.54
N LYS A 34 0.79 9.61 -16.83
CA LYS A 34 -0.32 10.50 -17.23
C LYS A 34 -1.41 10.50 -16.17
N ARG A 35 -1.89 11.67 -15.76
CA ARG A 35 -2.92 11.84 -14.70
C ARG A 35 -4.26 12.34 -15.23
N ASP A 36 -4.48 12.31 -16.54
CA ASP A 36 -5.61 12.98 -17.18
C ASP A 36 -6.93 12.19 -17.16
N THR A 37 -6.92 10.97 -16.62
CA THR A 37 -8.12 10.13 -16.54
C THR A 37 -9.16 10.78 -15.62
N LEU A 38 -10.45 10.54 -15.90
CA LEU A 38 -11.53 11.06 -15.05
C LEU A 38 -11.40 10.52 -13.62
N LEU A 39 -11.09 9.23 -13.50
CA LEU A 39 -10.91 8.56 -12.21
C LEU A 39 -9.73 9.14 -11.42
N ALA A 40 -8.61 9.44 -12.07
CA ALA A 40 -7.47 10.04 -11.39
C ALA A 40 -7.84 11.42 -10.83
N LYS A 41 -8.57 12.24 -11.60
CA LYS A 41 -8.98 13.58 -11.16
C LYS A 41 -9.96 13.57 -9.98
N GLU A 42 -10.78 12.53 -9.87
CA GLU A 42 -11.82 12.43 -8.83
C GLU A 42 -11.32 11.73 -7.56
N PHE A 43 -10.45 10.72 -7.70
CA PHE A 43 -10.10 9.80 -6.62
C PHE A 43 -8.62 9.81 -6.23
N SER A 44 -7.80 10.72 -6.78
CA SER A 44 -6.38 10.84 -6.42
C SER A 44 -6.13 12.04 -5.52
N THR A 45 -5.12 11.92 -4.66
CA THR A 45 -4.60 13.05 -3.89
C THR A 45 -3.92 14.06 -4.82
N ASN A 46 -3.99 15.35 -4.44
CA ASN A 46 -3.34 16.43 -5.19
C ASN A 46 -1.85 16.60 -4.87
N PHE A 47 -1.34 15.77 -3.96
CA PHE A 47 0.05 15.72 -3.54
C PHE A 47 0.53 14.28 -3.52
N ASP A 48 1.80 14.10 -3.82
CA ASP A 48 2.47 12.80 -3.75
C ASP A 48 3.18 12.62 -2.42
N ASN A 49 3.64 13.73 -1.83
CA ASN A 49 4.44 13.77 -0.62
C ASN A 49 3.61 14.28 0.56
N PHE A 50 3.57 13.53 1.65
CA PHE A 50 2.78 13.91 2.81
C PHE A 50 3.43 13.50 4.12
N VAL A 51 3.02 14.15 5.21
CA VAL A 51 3.36 13.70 6.56
C VAL A 51 2.13 13.10 7.23
N TYR A 52 2.34 11.95 7.86
CA TYR A 52 1.40 11.35 8.80
C TYR A 52 1.70 11.87 10.21
N VAL A 53 0.72 12.54 10.83
CA VAL A 53 0.86 13.15 12.15
C VAL A 53 0.62 12.11 13.24
N LYS A 54 1.64 11.81 14.07
CA LYS A 54 1.58 10.79 15.13
C LYS A 54 0.84 11.26 16.38
N TYR A 55 0.88 12.56 16.67
CA TYR A 55 0.33 13.16 17.88
C TYR A 55 -0.38 14.47 17.56
N ASN A 56 -1.37 14.86 18.36
CA ASN A 56 -1.97 16.18 18.23
C ASN A 56 -0.89 17.26 18.28
N SER A 57 -0.78 18.06 17.22
CA SER A 57 0.38 18.90 16.96
C SER A 57 -0.04 20.30 16.54
N ASN A 58 0.71 21.29 17.00
CA ASN A 58 0.59 22.67 16.53
C ASN A 58 1.49 22.86 15.30
N VAL A 59 0.93 23.40 14.23
CA VAL A 59 1.69 23.89 13.09
C VAL A 59 2.02 25.35 13.34
N ARG A 60 3.29 25.69 13.21
CA ARG A 60 3.89 26.95 13.65
C ARG A 60 4.20 27.86 12.48
N ALA A 61 4.13 29.17 12.68
CA ALA A 61 4.45 30.15 11.64
C ALA A 61 5.94 30.15 11.27
N GLN A 62 6.80 29.77 12.22
CA GLN A 62 8.25 29.61 12.05
C GLN A 62 8.71 28.29 12.68
N THR A 63 9.93 27.88 12.41
CA THR A 63 10.60 26.67 12.93
C THR A 63 10.97 26.77 14.42
N ASN A 64 10.14 27.44 15.21
CA ASN A 64 10.29 27.62 16.64
C ASN A 64 8.95 27.36 17.36
N ARG A 65 9.01 26.67 18.50
CA ARG A 65 7.84 26.28 19.31
C ARG A 65 7.12 27.47 19.96
N GLU A 66 7.80 28.60 20.12
CA GLU A 66 7.21 29.83 20.66
C GLU A 66 6.53 30.69 19.59
N SER A 67 6.69 30.37 18.30
CA SER A 67 6.02 31.12 17.24
C SER A 67 4.52 30.85 17.19
N ASP A 68 3.79 31.76 16.54
CA ASP A 68 2.34 31.69 16.42
C ASP A 68 1.86 30.35 15.85
N ILE A 69 0.72 29.89 16.35
CA ILE A 69 0.07 28.68 15.84
C ILE A 69 -0.75 29.08 14.61
N VAL A 70 -0.39 28.53 13.46
CA VAL A 70 -1.13 28.72 12.19
C VAL A 70 -2.36 27.83 12.17
N THR A 71 -2.19 26.55 12.53
CA THR A 71 -3.25 25.54 12.53
C THR A 71 -2.92 24.43 13.54
N LYS A 72 -3.91 23.59 13.86
CA LYS A 72 -3.74 22.43 14.74
C LYS A 72 -4.12 21.17 13.98
N LEU A 73 -3.23 20.18 14.01
CA LEU A 73 -3.45 18.88 13.41
C LEU A 73 -3.72 17.85 14.50
N VAL A 74 -4.67 16.96 14.24
CA VAL A 74 -4.97 15.83 15.14
C VAL A 74 -4.14 14.61 14.75
N ASN A 75 -3.94 13.68 15.69
CA ASN A 75 -3.37 12.37 15.38
C ASN A 75 -4.11 11.72 14.19
N GLY A 76 -3.36 11.19 13.24
CA GLY A 76 -3.90 10.56 12.04
C GLY A 76 -4.03 11.50 10.84
N SER A 77 -3.81 12.81 11.04
CA SER A 77 -3.83 13.79 9.94
C SER A 77 -2.77 13.45 8.89
N LYS A 78 -3.14 13.59 7.63
CA LYS A 78 -2.27 13.42 6.46
C LYS A 78 -2.29 14.74 5.71
N VAL A 79 -1.17 15.42 5.66
CA VAL A 79 -1.06 16.77 5.07
C VAL A 79 0.13 16.85 4.14
N GLU A 80 0.04 17.68 3.10
CA GLU A 80 1.07 17.81 2.08
C GLU A 80 2.40 18.25 2.70
N ALA A 81 3.48 17.56 2.33
CA ALA A 81 4.82 17.90 2.75
C ALA A 81 5.53 18.67 1.63
N LEU A 82 5.93 19.91 1.91
CA LEU A 82 6.58 20.82 0.94
C LEU A 82 8.10 20.74 1.03
N SER A 83 8.65 20.76 2.25
CA SER A 83 10.10 20.67 2.46
C SER A 83 10.47 20.13 3.85
N LEU A 84 11.72 19.68 3.99
CA LEU A 84 12.37 19.41 5.27
C LEU A 84 13.40 20.51 5.52
N VAL A 85 13.34 21.12 6.70
CA VAL A 85 14.15 22.27 7.11
C VAL A 85 14.98 21.90 8.34
N LEU A 86 16.24 22.29 8.37
CA LEU A 86 17.15 22.18 9.51
C LEU A 86 17.33 23.55 10.14
N THR A 87 17.15 23.63 11.45
CA THR A 87 17.41 24.84 12.24
C THR A 87 18.83 24.83 12.80
N ASP A 88 19.32 26.01 13.19
CA ASP A 88 20.69 26.20 13.74
C ASP A 88 20.97 25.34 14.99
N ASP A 89 19.93 24.94 15.72
CA ASP A 89 20.04 24.03 16.88
C ASP A 89 19.87 22.54 16.53
N ASN A 90 20.08 22.22 15.25
CA ASN A 90 20.08 20.86 14.71
C ASN A 90 18.73 20.13 14.87
N ARG A 91 17.62 20.86 14.88
CA ARG A 91 16.26 20.29 14.84
C ARG A 91 15.70 20.35 13.43
N THR A 92 14.89 19.35 13.09
CA THR A 92 14.24 19.28 11.78
C THR A 92 12.76 19.60 11.86
N TRP A 93 12.27 20.35 10.88
CA TRP A 93 10.87 20.72 10.74
C TRP A 93 10.39 20.41 9.32
N PHE A 94 9.18 19.86 9.21
CA PHE A 94 8.50 19.79 7.93
C PHE A 94 7.78 21.11 7.67
N LYS A 95 8.03 21.73 6.52
CA LYS A 95 7.11 22.72 5.97
C LYS A 95 5.95 21.98 5.32
N ILE A 96 4.73 22.26 5.75
CA ILE A 96 3.53 21.54 5.31
C ILE A 96 2.47 22.49 4.78
N LYS A 97 1.50 21.94 4.04
CA LYS A 97 0.25 22.61 3.69
C LYS A 97 -0.93 21.75 4.16
N ASP A 98 -1.79 22.30 5.00
CA ASP A 98 -2.99 21.60 5.49
C ASP A 98 -4.12 21.60 4.45
N ASN A 99 -5.21 20.87 4.75
CA ASN A 99 -6.37 20.76 3.85
C ASN A 99 -7.15 22.08 3.66
N ASN A 100 -6.86 23.10 4.47
CA ASN A 100 -7.42 24.45 4.35
C ASN A 100 -6.45 25.40 3.65
N GLU A 101 -5.41 24.87 2.98
CA GLU A 101 -4.33 25.61 2.31
C GLU A 101 -3.45 26.46 3.24
N ASN A 102 -3.49 26.23 4.56
CA ASN A 102 -2.58 26.92 5.49
C ASN A 102 -1.18 26.32 5.39
N ILE A 103 -0.17 27.18 5.32
CA ILE A 103 1.24 26.78 5.27
C ILE A 103 1.93 27.11 6.59
N GLY A 104 2.69 26.16 7.12
CA GLY A 104 3.52 26.38 8.30
C GLY A 104 4.49 25.23 8.56
N TYR A 105 5.05 25.20 9.76
CA TYR A 105 6.11 24.28 10.16
C TYR A 105 5.64 23.32 11.26
N LEU A 106 5.84 22.02 11.03
CA LEU A 106 5.57 20.93 11.96
C LEU A 106 6.89 20.32 12.42
N ASP A 107 7.09 20.19 13.74
CA ASP A 107 8.26 19.50 14.30
C ASP A 107 8.33 18.07 13.75
N ALA A 108 9.43 17.73 13.07
CA ALA A 108 9.52 16.46 12.35
C ALA A 108 9.45 15.24 13.28
N SER A 109 9.79 15.41 14.56
CA SER A 109 9.67 14.33 15.55
C SER A 109 8.22 13.92 15.82
N LEU A 110 7.24 14.76 15.49
CA LEU A 110 5.81 14.53 15.71
C LEU A 110 5.10 13.89 14.51
N ALA A 111 5.83 13.66 13.40
CA ALA A 111 5.27 13.13 12.17
C ALA A 111 6.14 12.02 11.57
N ILE A 112 5.63 11.38 10.52
CA ILE A 112 6.37 10.43 9.67
C ILE A 112 6.19 10.91 8.23
N LYS A 113 7.29 11.07 7.49
CA LYS A 113 7.22 11.36 6.05
C LYS A 113 6.84 10.10 5.29
N ARG A 114 5.86 10.21 4.39
CA ARG A 114 5.37 9.14 3.50
C ARG A 114 5.06 9.69 2.11
N GLU A 115 4.81 8.80 1.17
CA GLU A 115 4.52 9.20 -0.21
C GLU A 115 3.67 8.20 -0.99
N PHE A 116 3.13 8.67 -2.10
CA PHE A 116 2.65 7.83 -3.19
C PHE A 116 3.84 7.54 -4.11
N ASN A 117 4.41 6.33 -4.02
CA ASN A 117 5.64 5.98 -4.73
C ASN A 117 5.36 5.56 -6.19
N TYR A 118 5.03 6.52 -7.05
CA TYR A 118 4.74 6.28 -8.48
C TYR A 118 5.95 5.70 -9.24
N GLU A 119 7.17 6.12 -8.89
CA GLU A 119 8.39 5.62 -9.52
C GLU A 119 8.53 4.12 -9.30
N LYS A 120 8.43 3.67 -8.04
CA LYS A 120 8.48 2.25 -7.67
C LYS A 120 7.30 1.46 -8.25
N ALA A 121 6.10 2.04 -8.24
CA ALA A 121 4.93 1.41 -8.84
C ALA A 121 5.13 1.12 -10.35
N ILE A 122 5.70 2.07 -11.08
CA ILE A 122 6.03 1.92 -12.51
C ILE A 122 7.14 0.89 -12.70
N GLU A 123 8.25 1.01 -11.97
CA GLU A 123 9.40 0.11 -12.06
C GLU A 123 8.98 -1.35 -11.85
N LEU A 124 8.19 -1.63 -10.82
CA LEU A 124 7.73 -2.98 -10.52
C LEU A 124 6.70 -3.49 -11.54
N SER A 125 5.87 -2.60 -12.10
CA SER A 125 4.95 -2.95 -13.20
C SER A 125 5.72 -3.34 -14.47
N GLU A 126 6.81 -2.64 -14.77
CA GLU A 126 7.73 -2.97 -15.87
C GLU A 126 8.44 -4.30 -15.61
N LYS A 127 8.98 -4.51 -14.39
CA LYS A 127 9.61 -5.77 -13.96
C LYS A 127 8.70 -6.98 -14.19
N VAL A 128 7.41 -6.86 -13.82
CA VAL A 128 6.40 -7.90 -14.07
C VAL A 128 6.23 -8.16 -15.57
N ASN A 129 6.08 -7.11 -16.38
CA ASN A 129 5.89 -7.28 -17.82
C ASN A 129 7.15 -7.84 -18.52
N ASP A 130 8.35 -7.50 -18.07
CA ASP A 130 9.58 -8.07 -18.60
C ASP A 130 9.71 -9.56 -18.27
N PHE A 131 9.31 -9.97 -17.07
CA PHE A 131 9.17 -11.38 -16.72
C PHE A 131 8.16 -12.10 -17.65
N ILE A 132 7.01 -11.48 -17.92
CA ILE A 132 5.98 -12.01 -18.83
C ILE A 132 6.51 -12.12 -20.27
N LYS A 133 7.19 -11.11 -20.80
CA LYS A 133 7.80 -11.15 -22.14
C LYS A 133 8.80 -12.29 -22.27
N LYS A 134 9.62 -12.49 -21.23
CA LYS A 134 10.68 -13.51 -21.20
C LYS A 134 10.12 -14.93 -21.18
N TYR A 135 9.14 -15.21 -20.32
CA TYR A 135 8.68 -16.58 -20.06
C TYR A 135 7.33 -16.92 -20.71
N LYS A 136 6.49 -15.93 -21.03
CA LYS A 136 5.20 -16.08 -21.73
C LYS A 136 4.35 -17.18 -21.08
N TRP A 137 3.79 -18.07 -21.89
CA TRP A 137 2.92 -19.18 -21.48
C TRP A 137 3.56 -20.20 -20.50
N LYS A 138 4.86 -20.10 -20.21
CA LYS A 138 5.54 -20.94 -19.21
C LYS A 138 5.32 -20.46 -17.76
N ILE A 139 4.65 -19.31 -17.58
CA ILE A 139 4.39 -18.75 -16.25
C ILE A 139 3.26 -19.51 -15.58
N LYS A 140 3.52 -19.90 -14.35
CA LYS A 140 2.61 -20.54 -13.42
C LYS A 140 2.32 -19.60 -12.25
N ILE A 141 1.28 -19.93 -11.50
CA ILE A 141 0.97 -19.32 -10.23
C ILE A 141 0.77 -20.41 -9.16
N ILE A 142 1.01 -20.05 -7.91
CA ILE A 142 0.61 -20.88 -6.77
C ILE A 142 -0.91 -20.83 -6.62
N SER A 143 -1.52 -22.00 -6.40
CA SER A 143 -2.95 -22.15 -6.14
C SER A 143 -3.14 -22.93 -4.85
N LYS A 144 -2.94 -22.25 -3.71
CA LYS A 144 -3.00 -22.82 -2.35
C LYS A 144 -3.97 -22.04 -1.48
N PHE A 145 -5.12 -21.68 -2.04
CA PHE A 145 -6.20 -21.02 -1.31
C PHE A 145 -7.05 -22.05 -0.55
N LYS A 146 -7.17 -21.86 0.76
CA LYS A 146 -8.12 -22.58 1.61
C LYS A 146 -9.05 -21.56 2.27
N PRO A 147 -10.35 -21.53 1.93
CA PRO A 147 -11.30 -20.61 2.56
C PRO A 147 -11.31 -20.76 4.08
N LEU A 148 -11.37 -19.63 4.79
CA LEU A 148 -11.48 -19.56 6.25
C LEU A 148 -10.36 -20.29 7.02
N ASP A 149 -9.23 -20.49 6.37
CA ASP A 149 -8.05 -21.06 7.03
C ASP A 149 -7.39 -20.01 7.91
N ASN A 150 -7.48 -20.25 9.22
CA ASN A 150 -6.91 -19.43 10.29
C ASN A 150 -5.73 -20.14 10.98
N THR A 151 -5.17 -21.19 10.37
CA THR A 151 -3.98 -21.84 10.94
C THR A 151 -2.82 -20.86 10.96
N ILE A 152 -2.40 -20.51 12.17
CA ILE A 152 -1.16 -19.78 12.41
C ILE A 152 -0.04 -20.80 12.30
N LEU A 153 0.55 -20.91 11.12
CA LEU A 153 1.85 -21.53 10.96
C LEU A 153 2.88 -20.47 11.35
N ASN A 154 3.60 -20.70 12.46
CA ASN A 154 4.54 -19.74 13.08
C ASN A 154 5.81 -19.47 12.26
N GLU A 155 5.81 -19.78 10.96
CA GLU A 155 6.96 -19.65 10.08
C GLU A 155 6.67 -18.53 9.08
N GLU A 156 6.91 -17.31 9.54
CA GLU A 156 7.03 -16.11 8.71
C GLU A 156 8.43 -16.09 8.06
N ASP A 157 8.52 -15.73 6.79
CA ASP A 157 9.82 -15.53 6.13
C ASP A 157 10.35 -14.11 6.37
N ILE A 158 11.56 -13.83 5.86
CA ILE A 158 12.21 -12.51 6.01
C ILE A 158 11.44 -11.34 5.36
N LEU A 159 10.42 -11.62 4.53
CA LEU A 159 9.59 -10.61 3.85
C LEU A 159 8.21 -10.44 4.46
N GLY A 160 7.94 -11.11 5.58
CA GLY A 160 6.65 -11.07 6.26
C GLY A 160 5.60 -12.04 5.70
N ASN A 161 5.99 -12.94 4.79
CA ASN A 161 5.06 -13.90 4.23
C ASN A 161 4.95 -15.14 5.12
N PHE A 162 3.72 -15.43 5.57
CA PHE A 162 3.41 -16.62 6.36
C PHE A 162 3.35 -17.88 5.49
N ALA A 163 3.76 -19.02 6.04
CA ALA A 163 3.58 -20.33 5.42
C ALA A 163 2.10 -20.68 5.17
N ASN A 164 1.17 -20.06 5.91
CA ASN A 164 -0.26 -20.23 5.69
C ASN A 164 -0.66 -19.80 4.27
N GLN A 165 -1.25 -20.74 3.51
CA GLN A 165 -1.63 -20.54 2.10
C GLN A 165 -0.47 -20.15 1.18
N SER A 166 0.75 -20.57 1.55
CA SER A 166 1.99 -20.35 0.79
C SER A 166 2.72 -21.67 0.56
N VAL A 167 3.62 -21.68 -0.42
CA VAL A 167 4.57 -22.76 -0.66
C VAL A 167 5.95 -22.33 -0.19
N THR A 168 6.54 -23.09 0.74
CA THR A 168 7.91 -22.85 1.19
C THR A 168 8.90 -23.26 0.10
N VAL A 169 9.82 -22.36 -0.22
CA VAL A 169 10.93 -22.54 -1.16
C VAL A 169 12.22 -22.08 -0.51
N TYR A 170 13.35 -22.47 -1.09
CA TYR A 170 14.67 -22.21 -0.53
C TYR A 170 15.57 -21.47 -1.52
N THR A 171 16.59 -20.81 -1.01
CA THR A 171 17.62 -20.14 -1.84
C THR A 171 18.67 -21.11 -2.38
N ASP A 172 18.84 -22.26 -1.72
CA ASP A 172 19.71 -23.37 -2.15
C ASP A 172 19.21 -24.72 -1.61
N GLU A 173 19.88 -25.81 -2.02
CA GLU A 173 19.58 -27.18 -1.56
C GLU A 173 19.93 -27.40 -0.08
N ALA A 174 20.89 -26.63 0.46
CA ALA A 174 21.25 -26.66 1.87
C ALA A 174 20.20 -25.96 2.77
N LYS A 175 19.18 -25.33 2.16
CA LYS A 175 18.10 -24.58 2.80
C LYS A 175 18.63 -23.40 3.62
N SER A 176 19.67 -22.71 3.14
CA SER A 176 20.30 -21.59 3.87
C SER A 176 19.31 -20.50 4.26
N ASN A 177 18.41 -20.14 3.34
CA ASN A 177 17.27 -19.26 3.60
C ASN A 177 16.01 -19.85 2.98
N LEU A 178 14.85 -19.55 3.57
CA LEU A 178 13.55 -19.91 3.05
C LEU A 178 12.70 -18.67 2.72
N TYR A 179 11.81 -18.84 1.75
CA TYR A 179 10.73 -17.91 1.44
C TYR A 179 9.42 -18.67 1.37
N ASN A 180 8.33 -17.98 1.69
CA ASN A 180 6.97 -18.48 1.56
C ASN A 180 6.32 -17.80 0.34
N LEU A 181 6.26 -18.51 -0.79
CA LEU A 181 5.58 -18.02 -2.00
C LEU A 181 4.07 -18.10 -1.82
N PRO A 182 3.34 -16.98 -1.69
CA PRO A 182 1.92 -17.04 -1.36
C PRO A 182 1.05 -17.49 -2.53
N ASP A 183 -0.19 -17.89 -2.23
CA ASP A 183 -1.23 -18.10 -3.24
C ASP A 183 -1.28 -16.94 -4.24
N ARG A 184 -1.42 -17.27 -5.52
CA ARG A 184 -1.33 -16.39 -6.71
C ARG A 184 0.03 -15.79 -7.04
N ALA A 185 1.08 -16.02 -6.25
CA ALA A 185 2.43 -15.60 -6.63
C ALA A 185 2.84 -16.26 -7.95
N MET A 186 3.40 -15.46 -8.87
CA MET A 186 3.85 -15.93 -10.18
C MET A 186 5.23 -16.57 -10.10
N PHE A 187 5.45 -17.61 -10.90
CA PHE A 187 6.77 -18.22 -11.07
C PHE A 187 6.88 -18.95 -12.41
N THR A 188 8.09 -19.35 -12.77
CA THR A 188 8.35 -20.29 -13.86
C THR A 188 9.39 -21.31 -13.43
N ILE A 189 9.35 -22.51 -14.00
CA ILE A 189 10.34 -23.57 -13.76
C ILE A 189 11.42 -23.43 -14.85
N ILE A 190 12.67 -23.27 -14.42
CA ILE A 190 13.84 -23.14 -15.31
C ILE A 190 14.70 -24.41 -15.35
N GLY A 191 14.47 -25.34 -14.43
CA GLY A 191 15.13 -26.64 -14.36
C GLY A 191 14.60 -27.48 -13.21
N GLU A 192 15.16 -28.67 -13.01
CA GLU A 192 14.86 -29.54 -11.88
C GLU A 192 16.05 -30.45 -11.57
N ASN A 193 16.15 -30.89 -10.32
CA ASN A 193 17.00 -32.02 -9.89
C ASN A 193 16.09 -33.11 -9.30
N ASP A 194 16.61 -34.06 -8.51
CA ASP A 194 15.79 -35.16 -7.98
C ASP A 194 14.74 -34.68 -6.95
N GLU A 195 15.06 -33.66 -6.15
CA GLU A 195 14.22 -33.22 -5.02
C GLU A 195 13.44 -31.91 -5.30
N TYR A 196 13.96 -31.05 -6.18
CA TYR A 196 13.51 -29.68 -6.35
C TYR A 196 13.22 -29.32 -7.81
N TYR A 197 12.24 -28.44 -8.00
CA TYR A 197 12.16 -27.56 -9.16
C TYR A 197 13.01 -26.32 -8.91
N LEU A 198 13.84 -25.94 -9.88
CA LEU A 198 14.52 -24.66 -9.92
C LEU A 198 13.58 -23.65 -10.55
N ILE A 199 13.23 -22.60 -9.82
CA ILE A 199 12.23 -21.62 -10.26
C ILE A 199 12.76 -20.19 -10.27
N LYS A 200 12.12 -19.34 -11.09
CA LYS A 200 12.25 -17.89 -11.06
C LYS A 200 10.89 -17.27 -10.78
N SER A 201 10.86 -16.21 -9.99
CA SER A 201 9.68 -15.37 -9.73
C SER A 201 9.98 -13.94 -10.20
N PRO A 202 8.98 -13.14 -10.63
CA PRO A 202 9.21 -11.74 -10.94
C PRO A 202 9.54 -10.89 -9.69
N TYR A 203 9.19 -11.38 -8.51
CA TYR A 203 9.43 -10.67 -7.25
C TYR A 203 10.88 -10.86 -6.77
N TYR A 204 11.34 -12.12 -6.70
CA TYR A 204 12.66 -12.51 -6.20
C TYR A 204 13.71 -12.52 -7.31
N ASP A 205 14.87 -11.91 -7.07
CA ASP A 205 15.93 -11.82 -8.07
C ASP A 205 16.71 -13.15 -8.23
N GLU A 206 16.85 -13.90 -7.14
CA GLU A 206 17.56 -15.17 -7.10
C GLU A 206 16.78 -16.36 -7.68
N THR A 207 17.47 -17.47 -7.92
CA THR A 207 16.81 -18.74 -8.30
C THR A 207 16.38 -19.43 -7.03
N LEU A 208 15.14 -19.94 -7.00
CA LEU A 208 14.61 -20.61 -5.81
C LEU A 208 14.44 -22.10 -6.05
N TYR A 209 14.61 -22.88 -5.00
CA TYR A 209 14.50 -24.33 -4.95
C TYR A 209 13.17 -24.68 -4.31
N MET A 210 12.22 -25.11 -5.14
CA MET A 210 10.87 -25.48 -4.71
C MET A 210 10.75 -27.00 -4.62
N PRO A 211 10.46 -27.59 -3.44
CA PRO A 211 10.31 -29.03 -3.30
C PRO A 211 9.28 -29.61 -4.28
N LYS A 212 9.60 -30.74 -4.89
CA LYS A 212 8.71 -31.39 -5.88
C LYS A 212 7.34 -31.80 -5.31
N SER A 213 7.24 -31.99 -3.99
CA SER A 213 5.98 -32.23 -3.28
C SER A 213 4.94 -31.12 -3.51
N ASN A 214 5.35 -29.89 -3.81
CA ASN A 214 4.45 -28.77 -4.04
C ASN A 214 3.78 -28.74 -5.42
N LYS A 215 4.03 -29.74 -6.29
CA LYS A 215 3.53 -29.79 -7.68
C LYS A 215 2.01 -29.67 -7.76
N GLU A 216 1.28 -30.18 -6.77
CA GLU A 216 -0.19 -30.12 -6.71
C GLU A 216 -0.75 -28.68 -6.68
N TYR A 217 0.04 -27.71 -6.20
CA TYR A 217 -0.39 -26.31 -6.10
C TYR A 217 -0.12 -25.51 -7.38
N PHE A 218 0.37 -26.14 -8.45
CA PHE A 218 0.75 -25.43 -9.67
C PHE A 218 -0.47 -25.21 -10.56
N LEU A 219 -0.76 -23.94 -10.86
CA LEU A 219 -1.76 -23.58 -11.85
C LEU A 219 -1.12 -22.77 -12.97
N ASN A 220 -1.47 -23.05 -14.23
CA ASN A 220 -1.00 -22.23 -15.35
C ASN A 220 -1.64 -20.84 -15.26
N SER A 221 -0.83 -19.79 -15.40
CA SER A 221 -1.31 -18.40 -15.27
C SER A 221 -2.17 -17.95 -16.45
N GLY A 222 -1.97 -18.54 -17.64
CA GLY A 222 -2.55 -18.04 -18.89
C GLY A 222 -1.94 -16.72 -19.38
N LEU A 223 -0.83 -16.28 -18.78
CA LEU A 223 -0.09 -15.09 -19.22
C LEU A 223 0.73 -15.42 -20.47
N GLY A 224 0.35 -14.85 -21.61
CA GLY A 224 1.07 -15.03 -22.88
C GLY A 224 1.63 -13.74 -23.49
N LYS A 225 1.15 -12.60 -23.02
CA LYS A 225 1.49 -11.24 -23.45
C LYS A 225 1.44 -10.30 -22.25
N ASN A 226 1.97 -9.09 -22.41
CA ASN A 226 1.94 -8.06 -21.38
C ASN A 226 0.55 -7.89 -20.77
N VAL A 227 0.55 -7.61 -19.48
CA VAL A 227 -0.63 -7.13 -18.76
C VAL A 227 -0.61 -5.61 -18.75
N ASN A 228 -1.79 -5.03 -18.74
CA ASN A 228 -1.95 -3.57 -18.75
C ASN A 228 -2.31 -3.02 -17.38
N LYS A 229 -2.90 -3.83 -16.50
CA LYS A 229 -3.50 -3.35 -15.24
C LYS A 229 -2.68 -3.76 -14.03
N PHE A 230 -2.31 -2.77 -13.24
CA PHE A 230 -1.50 -2.93 -12.04
C PHE A 230 -2.15 -2.19 -10.87
N ILE A 231 -2.15 -2.80 -9.70
CA ILE A 231 -2.48 -2.16 -8.44
C ILE A 231 -1.26 -2.33 -7.52
N PHE A 232 -0.61 -1.23 -7.18
CA PHE A 232 0.53 -1.19 -6.28
C PHE A 232 0.07 -0.78 -4.88
N ILE A 233 0.46 -1.55 -3.87
CA ILE A 233 0.18 -1.30 -2.45
C ILE A 233 1.51 -1.12 -1.73
N ASP A 234 1.69 0.02 -1.07
CA ASP A 234 2.83 0.31 -0.20
C ASP A 234 2.37 0.19 1.25
N LYS A 235 2.84 -0.85 1.96
CA LYS A 235 2.53 -1.12 3.36
C LYS A 235 3.14 -0.07 4.29
N ASP A 236 4.30 0.49 3.99
CA ASP A 236 4.95 1.47 4.86
C ASP A 236 4.25 2.83 4.78
N SER A 237 3.90 3.23 3.55
CA SER A 237 3.18 4.48 3.29
C SER A 237 1.68 4.36 3.52
N GLN A 238 1.12 3.14 3.57
CA GLN A 238 -0.32 2.87 3.62
C GLN A 238 -1.05 3.53 2.44
N THR A 239 -0.51 3.35 1.23
CA THR A 239 -1.03 3.91 -0.02
C THR A 239 -1.28 2.84 -1.07
N GLU A 240 -2.16 3.17 -2.01
CA GLU A 240 -2.49 2.39 -3.19
C GLU A 240 -2.34 3.25 -4.44
N ILE A 241 -1.82 2.68 -5.51
CA ILE A 241 -1.73 3.30 -6.83
C ILE A 241 -2.17 2.27 -7.88
N ALA A 242 -3.24 2.58 -8.62
CA ALA A 242 -3.66 1.79 -9.77
C ALA A 242 -3.18 2.44 -11.06
N LEU A 243 -2.49 1.65 -11.88
CA LEU A 243 -1.92 2.08 -13.16
C LEU A 243 -2.45 1.21 -14.30
N GLU A 244 -2.69 1.87 -15.43
CA GLU A 244 -2.97 1.21 -16.70
C GLU A 244 -1.89 1.54 -17.73
N LEU A 245 -1.17 0.53 -18.22
CA LEU A 245 -0.22 0.67 -19.33
C LEU A 245 -0.97 1.05 -20.60
N GLY A 246 -0.73 2.25 -21.09
CA GLY A 246 -1.22 2.78 -22.35
C GLY A 246 -0.20 2.65 -23.48
N GLU A 247 -0.39 3.50 -24.49
CA GLU A 247 0.50 3.56 -25.65
C GLU A 247 1.90 4.08 -25.29
N ASN A 248 2.89 3.75 -26.11
CA ASN A 248 4.28 4.22 -25.99
C ASN A 248 4.93 3.95 -24.61
N ASN A 249 4.51 2.87 -23.93
CA ASN A 249 4.92 2.54 -22.56
C ASN A 249 4.66 3.67 -21.54
N THR A 250 3.60 4.44 -21.75
CA THR A 250 3.14 5.43 -20.75
C THR A 250 2.10 4.78 -19.83
N PHE A 251 2.18 5.06 -18.53
CA PHE A 251 1.21 4.61 -17.54
C PHE A 251 0.17 5.69 -17.29
N ASN A 252 -1.10 5.34 -17.41
CA ASN A 252 -2.21 6.17 -17.00
C ASN A 252 -2.52 5.88 -15.54
N LEU A 253 -2.54 6.92 -14.71
CA LEU A 253 -3.05 6.82 -13.35
C LEU A 253 -4.57 6.56 -13.39
N ILE A 254 -5.02 5.58 -12.64
CA ILE A 254 -6.43 5.25 -12.45
C ILE A 254 -6.89 5.81 -11.12
N THR A 255 -6.24 5.43 -10.03
CA THR A 255 -6.47 5.95 -8.67
C THR A 255 -5.16 6.04 -7.92
N SER A 256 -5.07 6.97 -6.98
CA SER A 256 -4.09 6.89 -5.90
C SER A 256 -4.74 7.26 -4.57
N SER A 257 -4.91 6.26 -3.70
CA SER A 257 -5.70 6.39 -2.47
C SER A 257 -4.92 5.93 -1.25
N PHE A 258 -5.34 6.39 -0.08
CA PHE A 258 -4.90 5.80 1.18
C PHE A 258 -5.55 4.44 1.39
N VAL A 259 -4.83 3.53 2.04
CA VAL A 259 -5.34 2.21 2.39
C VAL A 259 -5.01 1.83 3.82
N THR A 260 -5.59 0.72 4.28
CA THR A 260 -5.10 0.05 5.48
C THR A 260 -4.80 -1.41 5.23
N THR A 261 -3.54 -1.79 5.43
CA THR A 261 -3.07 -3.17 5.26
C THR A 261 -3.27 -4.01 6.53
N GLY A 262 -3.01 -5.31 6.40
CA GLY A 262 -3.09 -6.26 7.49
C GLY A 262 -1.83 -6.30 8.34
N ILE A 263 -2.01 -6.65 9.61
CA ILE A 263 -0.91 -6.89 10.55
C ILE A 263 -1.07 -8.27 11.18
N ASN A 264 0.05 -8.82 11.63
CA ASN A 264 0.04 -10.04 12.42
C ASN A 264 -0.69 -9.81 13.76
N SER A 265 -1.70 -10.65 14.05
CA SER A 265 -2.48 -10.61 15.29
C SER A 265 -3.01 -12.02 15.61
N LYS A 266 -3.73 -12.19 16.72
CA LYS A 266 -4.30 -13.49 17.11
C LYS A 266 -5.20 -14.10 16.02
N TYR A 267 -5.88 -13.27 15.22
CA TYR A 267 -6.82 -13.71 14.18
C TYR A 267 -6.53 -13.07 12.82
N GLY A 268 -5.38 -12.40 12.69
CA GLY A 268 -4.99 -11.64 11.51
C GLY A 268 -3.58 -11.98 11.07
N PHE A 269 -3.35 -11.90 9.77
CA PHE A 269 -2.02 -12.04 9.19
C PHE A 269 -1.61 -10.71 8.57
N GLU A 270 -0.31 -10.50 8.44
CA GLU A 270 0.19 -9.42 7.62
C GLU A 270 -0.27 -9.58 6.17
N THR A 271 -0.51 -8.47 5.47
CA THR A 271 -0.78 -8.50 4.03
C THR A 271 0.45 -9.07 3.31
N PRO A 272 0.31 -10.14 2.51
CA PRO A 272 1.47 -10.80 1.91
C PRO A 272 2.18 -9.90 0.90
N THR A 273 3.51 -9.86 1.00
CA THR A 273 4.41 -9.16 0.08
C THR A 273 4.64 -9.99 -1.18
N GLY A 274 4.58 -9.37 -2.36
CA GLY A 274 4.77 -10.10 -3.62
C GLY A 274 4.05 -9.52 -4.83
N MET A 275 4.07 -10.29 -5.93
CA MET A 275 3.40 -9.97 -7.19
C MET A 275 2.38 -11.06 -7.54
N PHE A 276 1.11 -10.68 -7.52
CA PHE A 276 -0.02 -11.61 -7.52
C PHE A 276 -0.94 -11.42 -8.70
N LEU A 277 -1.33 -12.51 -9.35
CA LEU A 277 -2.38 -12.47 -10.37
C LEU A 277 -3.76 -12.44 -9.71
N VAL A 278 -4.56 -11.40 -10.01
CA VAL A 278 -5.93 -11.27 -9.48
C VAL A 278 -6.75 -12.51 -9.82
N ALA A 279 -7.35 -13.07 -8.77
CA ALA A 279 -8.06 -14.32 -8.81
C ALA A 279 -9.48 -14.17 -9.38
N ILE A 280 -10.27 -13.39 -8.64
CA ILE A 280 -11.68 -13.11 -8.86
C ILE A 280 -12.00 -11.76 -8.24
N THR A 281 -13.12 -11.18 -8.65
CA THR A 281 -13.74 -10.07 -7.92
C THR A 281 -15.14 -10.46 -7.46
N LYS A 282 -15.68 -9.81 -6.44
CA LYS A 282 -17.06 -10.05 -5.97
C LYS A 282 -17.68 -8.77 -5.41
N PRO A 283 -19.02 -8.59 -5.50
CA PRO A 283 -19.68 -7.36 -5.06
C PRO A 283 -19.71 -7.20 -3.53
N LYS A 284 -19.64 -8.31 -2.79
CA LYS A 284 -19.64 -8.34 -1.33
C LYS A 284 -18.68 -9.39 -0.80
N MET A 285 -17.94 -9.05 0.24
CA MET A 285 -17.14 -9.96 1.03
C MET A 285 -17.72 -10.09 2.42
N PHE A 286 -18.20 -11.29 2.77
CA PHE A 286 -18.66 -11.57 4.13
C PHE A 286 -17.49 -11.85 5.06
N TYR A 287 -17.59 -11.32 6.28
CA TYR A 287 -16.73 -11.65 7.41
C TYR A 287 -17.44 -12.64 8.30
N PHE A 288 -16.71 -13.66 8.72
CA PHE A 288 -17.18 -14.58 9.74
C PHE A 288 -16.68 -14.10 11.09
N LYS A 289 -17.42 -14.43 12.14
CA LYS A 289 -17.01 -14.16 13.52
C LYS A 289 -15.68 -14.87 13.81
N ASP A 290 -14.80 -14.21 14.56
CA ASP A 290 -13.49 -14.77 14.89
C ASP A 290 -13.62 -16.16 15.54
N GLY A 291 -12.99 -17.17 14.94
CA GLY A 291 -13.08 -18.56 15.38
C GLY A 291 -14.32 -19.33 14.91
N SER A 292 -15.18 -18.72 14.09
CA SER A 292 -16.34 -19.36 13.46
C SER A 292 -16.18 -19.44 11.94
N THR A 293 -16.68 -20.52 11.34
CA THR A 293 -16.77 -20.67 9.87
C THR A 293 -18.21 -20.61 9.35
N GLU A 294 -19.19 -20.39 10.23
CA GLU A 294 -20.62 -20.48 9.93
C GLU A 294 -21.35 -19.17 10.21
N GLU A 295 -20.92 -18.42 11.22
CA GLU A 295 -21.61 -17.20 11.68
C GLU A 295 -21.04 -15.97 10.96
N ILE A 296 -21.82 -15.40 10.04
CA ILE A 296 -21.48 -14.13 9.38
C ILE A 296 -21.64 -12.99 10.38
N ASN A 297 -20.58 -12.21 10.56
CA ASN A 297 -20.52 -11.08 11.50
C ASN A 297 -20.61 -9.72 10.78
N GLY A 298 -20.43 -9.69 9.46
CA GLY A 298 -20.48 -8.46 8.69
C GLY A 298 -20.13 -8.63 7.21
N GLU A 299 -19.99 -7.50 6.52
CA GLU A 299 -19.60 -7.47 5.12
C GLU A 299 -18.70 -6.27 4.77
N ALA A 300 -17.98 -6.37 3.65
CA ALA A 300 -17.39 -5.23 2.96
C ALA A 300 -17.89 -5.21 1.51
N LYS A 301 -18.16 -4.01 1.00
CA LYS A 301 -18.56 -3.80 -0.40
C LYS A 301 -17.36 -3.88 -1.31
N PHE A 302 -17.55 -4.55 -2.43
CA PHE A 302 -16.58 -4.79 -3.50
C PHE A 302 -15.30 -5.46 -2.99
N ALA A 303 -14.86 -6.52 -3.66
CA ALA A 303 -13.64 -7.19 -3.24
C ALA A 303 -12.87 -7.75 -4.42
N ILE A 304 -11.57 -7.53 -4.43
CA ILE A 304 -10.62 -8.00 -5.44
C ILE A 304 -9.66 -8.96 -4.74
N ARG A 305 -9.79 -10.27 -5.00
CA ARG A 305 -8.95 -11.29 -4.36
C ARG A 305 -7.61 -11.36 -5.08
N PHE A 306 -6.52 -11.16 -4.35
CA PHE A 306 -5.19 -11.22 -4.94
C PHE A 306 -4.31 -12.32 -4.34
N SER A 307 -4.43 -12.68 -3.06
CA SER A 307 -3.66 -13.80 -2.49
C SER A 307 -4.40 -14.43 -1.33
N GLY A 308 -4.60 -15.74 -1.35
CA GLY A 308 -5.24 -16.46 -0.24
C GLY A 308 -6.55 -15.80 0.25
N GLY A 309 -6.65 -15.55 1.55
CA GLY A 309 -7.73 -14.77 2.17
C GLY A 309 -7.62 -13.24 2.03
N ALA A 310 -6.60 -12.71 1.36
CA ALA A 310 -6.36 -11.27 1.18
C ALA A 310 -7.16 -10.71 -0.01
N TYR A 311 -7.92 -9.66 0.26
CA TYR A 311 -8.69 -8.89 -0.72
C TYR A 311 -8.38 -7.41 -0.58
N ILE A 312 -8.42 -6.68 -1.69
CA ILE A 312 -8.67 -5.23 -1.66
C ILE A 312 -10.18 -5.07 -1.58
N HIS A 313 -10.70 -4.39 -0.55
CA HIS A 313 -12.14 -4.23 -0.35
C HIS A 313 -12.49 -2.87 0.28
N GLY A 314 -13.78 -2.49 0.19
CA GLY A 314 -14.31 -1.26 0.80
C GLY A 314 -14.27 -1.25 2.33
N ILE A 315 -14.95 -0.31 2.98
CA ILE A 315 -14.95 -0.24 4.44
C ILE A 315 -15.76 -1.41 5.02
N PRO A 316 -15.19 -2.22 5.93
CA PRO A 316 -15.92 -3.32 6.55
C PRO A 316 -17.00 -2.78 7.50
N SER A 317 -18.14 -3.46 7.53
CA SER A 317 -19.28 -3.18 8.37
C SER A 317 -19.69 -4.45 9.12
N LEU A 318 -19.50 -4.45 10.45
CA LEU A 318 -20.10 -5.46 11.31
C LEU A 318 -21.60 -5.20 11.43
N TYR A 319 -22.43 -6.24 11.47
CA TYR A 319 -23.88 -6.08 11.62
C TYR A 319 -24.28 -5.66 13.04
N GLU A 320 -23.61 -6.22 14.04
CA GLU A 320 -23.95 -5.97 15.44
C GLU A 320 -22.88 -5.14 16.17
N PRO A 321 -23.28 -4.27 17.12
CA PRO A 321 -24.66 -3.80 17.33
C PRO A 321 -25.18 -2.96 16.16
N GLU A 322 -26.47 -3.07 15.84
CA GLU A 322 -27.09 -2.33 14.72
C GLU A 322 -27.08 -0.81 14.94
N GLU A 323 -27.28 -0.35 16.18
CA GLU A 323 -27.49 1.07 16.50
C GLU A 323 -26.33 2.01 16.13
N ASN A 324 -25.09 1.49 16.03
CA ASN A 324 -23.89 2.27 15.77
C ASN A 324 -23.07 1.75 14.58
N ILE A 325 -23.68 1.04 13.63
CA ILE A 325 -23.02 0.61 12.38
C ILE A 325 -22.32 1.79 11.68
N ASN A 326 -23.04 2.89 11.46
CA ASN A 326 -22.52 4.04 10.72
C ASN A 326 -21.34 4.71 11.46
N GLU A 327 -21.41 4.82 12.79
CA GLU A 327 -20.32 5.35 13.60
C GLU A 327 -19.06 4.48 13.49
N ARG A 328 -19.20 3.14 13.54
CA ARG A 328 -18.07 2.22 13.34
C ARG A 328 -17.47 2.29 11.94
N ILE A 329 -18.30 2.48 10.91
CA ILE A 329 -17.85 2.71 9.54
C ILE A 329 -17.01 4.00 9.48
N GLU A 330 -17.49 5.10 10.04
CA GLU A 330 -16.75 6.37 10.06
C GLU A 330 -15.45 6.29 10.87
N ILE A 331 -15.45 5.59 12.00
CA ILE A 331 -14.22 5.31 12.76
C ILE A 331 -13.23 4.53 11.89
N THR A 332 -13.67 3.45 11.24
CA THR A 332 -12.80 2.65 10.36
C THR A 332 -12.28 3.47 9.18
N LYS A 333 -13.15 4.31 8.58
CA LYS A 333 -12.82 5.23 7.50
C LYS A 333 -11.75 6.25 7.93
N SER A 334 -11.81 6.75 9.16
CA SER A 334 -10.83 7.70 9.71
C SER A 334 -9.42 7.09 9.86
N LEU A 335 -9.33 5.77 10.03
CA LEU A 335 -8.07 5.04 10.19
C LEU A 335 -7.39 4.70 8.86
N ILE A 336 -8.06 4.86 7.72
CA ILE A 336 -7.47 4.62 6.39
C ILE A 336 -6.24 5.50 6.19
N GLY A 337 -5.11 4.91 5.79
CA GLY A 337 -3.81 5.57 5.59
C GLY A 337 -2.99 5.81 6.85
N SER A 338 -3.39 5.27 8.01
CA SER A 338 -2.67 5.45 9.27
C SER A 338 -1.57 4.40 9.49
N PHE A 339 -1.95 3.17 9.80
CA PHE A 339 -1.08 2.02 9.98
C PHE A 339 -1.89 0.76 9.68
N GLY A 340 -1.21 -0.36 9.47
CA GLY A 340 -1.88 -1.63 9.26
C GLY A 340 -2.70 -2.04 10.49
N ILE A 341 -3.98 -2.36 10.31
CA ILE A 341 -4.89 -2.88 11.37
C ILE A 341 -5.82 -3.99 10.86
N SER A 342 -5.70 -4.36 9.58
CA SER A 342 -6.60 -5.34 8.99
C SER A 342 -6.20 -6.78 9.35
N HIS A 343 -7.08 -7.73 9.04
CA HIS A 343 -6.79 -9.17 9.11
C HIS A 343 -6.38 -9.65 7.70
N LYS A 344 -5.16 -9.33 7.25
CA LYS A 344 -4.56 -9.68 5.93
C LYS A 344 -5.01 -8.84 4.73
N CYS A 345 -6.25 -8.34 4.71
CA CYS A 345 -6.79 -7.56 3.60
C CYS A 345 -6.21 -6.16 3.44
N VAL A 346 -6.54 -5.50 2.33
CA VAL A 346 -6.28 -4.08 2.09
C VAL A 346 -7.63 -3.37 2.09
N ARG A 347 -7.87 -2.57 3.12
CA ARG A 347 -9.09 -1.75 3.25
C ARG A 347 -8.89 -0.44 2.50
N ASN A 348 -9.90 0.00 1.76
CA ASN A 348 -9.89 1.28 1.04
C ASN A 348 -11.31 1.86 1.09
N TYR A 349 -11.48 3.11 0.65
CA TYR A 349 -12.78 3.77 0.59
C TYR A 349 -13.73 3.07 -0.39
N ASP A 350 -15.02 2.99 -0.05
CA ASP A 350 -16.04 2.27 -0.84
C ASP A 350 -16.08 2.76 -2.30
N GLU A 351 -15.98 4.08 -2.48
CA GLU A 351 -15.97 4.75 -3.78
C GLU A 351 -14.77 4.34 -4.63
N VAL A 352 -13.56 4.30 -4.06
CA VAL A 352 -12.33 3.92 -4.77
C VAL A 352 -12.40 2.44 -5.17
N VAL A 353 -12.83 1.55 -4.28
CA VAL A 353 -12.89 0.12 -4.57
C VAL A 353 -14.00 -0.21 -5.56
N SER A 354 -15.12 0.53 -5.54
CA SER A 354 -16.15 0.43 -6.57
C SER A 354 -15.57 0.67 -7.97
N GLU A 355 -14.76 1.73 -8.11
CA GLU A 355 -14.12 2.06 -9.37
C GLU A 355 -13.06 1.02 -9.77
N LEU A 356 -12.20 0.58 -8.84
CA LEU A 356 -11.26 -0.51 -9.12
C LEU A 356 -11.98 -1.80 -9.54
N TYR A 357 -13.09 -2.13 -8.88
CA TYR A 357 -13.90 -3.31 -9.19
C TYR A 357 -14.50 -3.24 -10.60
N ASN A 358 -14.99 -2.06 -11.00
CA ASN A 358 -15.51 -1.81 -12.34
C ASN A 358 -14.38 -1.79 -13.40
N TRP A 359 -13.25 -1.17 -13.08
CA TRP A 359 -12.06 -1.07 -13.92
C TRP A 359 -11.43 -2.43 -14.21
N VAL A 360 -11.27 -3.30 -13.19
CA VAL A 360 -10.87 -4.70 -13.39
C VAL A 360 -11.87 -5.41 -14.32
N GLY A 361 -13.15 -5.09 -14.17
CA GLY A 361 -14.22 -5.59 -15.02
C GLY A 361 -14.38 -7.11 -14.94
N TYR A 362 -15.21 -7.67 -15.81
CA TYR A 362 -15.40 -9.12 -15.85
C TYR A 362 -15.65 -9.64 -17.26
N LYS A 363 -15.25 -10.88 -17.49
CA LYS A 363 -15.62 -11.64 -18.71
C LYS A 363 -16.69 -12.69 -18.47
N LYS A 364 -16.82 -13.15 -17.22
CA LYS A 364 -17.76 -14.19 -16.81
C LYS A 364 -18.13 -14.02 -15.35
N ILE A 365 -19.40 -14.25 -15.03
CA ILE A 365 -19.91 -14.37 -13.67
C ILE A 365 -20.10 -15.87 -13.37
N LEU A 366 -19.65 -16.30 -12.21
CA LEU A 366 -19.80 -17.64 -11.66
C LEU A 366 -20.80 -17.59 -10.48
N ASP A 367 -21.12 -18.77 -9.94
CA ASP A 367 -21.97 -18.91 -8.76
C ASP A 367 -21.47 -18.05 -7.59
N GLY A 368 -22.42 -17.53 -6.80
CA GLY A 368 -22.10 -16.61 -5.69
C GLY A 368 -21.66 -15.21 -6.15
N ASN A 369 -22.00 -14.81 -7.38
CA ASN A 369 -21.63 -13.51 -7.98
C ASN A 369 -20.11 -13.27 -8.08
N LEU A 370 -19.33 -14.35 -8.16
CA LEU A 370 -17.88 -14.26 -8.37
C LEU A 370 -17.61 -13.90 -9.84
N ARG A 371 -16.83 -12.86 -10.06
CA ARG A 371 -16.44 -12.36 -11.37
C ARG A 371 -15.03 -12.82 -11.71
N ILE A 372 -14.86 -13.41 -12.89
CA ILE A 372 -13.54 -13.61 -13.47
C ILE A 372 -13.13 -12.30 -14.15
N PRO A 373 -11.95 -11.72 -13.82
CA PRO A 373 -11.47 -10.47 -14.42
C PRO A 373 -11.58 -10.44 -15.95
N LYS A 374 -11.91 -9.27 -16.52
CA LYS A 374 -12.04 -9.08 -17.97
C LYS A 374 -10.72 -9.37 -18.68
N GLU A 375 -9.63 -8.90 -18.07
CA GLU A 375 -8.26 -9.17 -18.46
C GLU A 375 -7.39 -9.38 -17.23
N ASN A 376 -6.15 -9.84 -17.44
CA ASN A 376 -5.23 -10.10 -16.33
C ASN A 376 -4.83 -8.78 -15.66
N THR A 377 -5.02 -8.74 -14.34
CA THR A 377 -4.62 -7.62 -13.47
C THR A 377 -3.64 -8.15 -12.43
N ILE A 378 -2.58 -7.39 -12.16
CA ILE A 378 -1.55 -7.75 -11.17
C ILE A 378 -1.68 -6.84 -9.96
N VAL A 379 -1.66 -7.43 -8.77
CA VAL A 379 -1.47 -6.70 -7.52
C VAL A 379 -0.02 -6.87 -7.08
N ILE A 380 0.65 -5.76 -6.80
CA ILE A 380 2.01 -5.69 -6.31
C ILE A 380 1.94 -5.14 -4.89
N VAL A 381 2.48 -5.87 -3.93
CA VAL A 381 2.51 -5.45 -2.51
C VAL A 381 3.96 -5.37 -2.07
N GLU A 382 4.34 -4.22 -1.52
CA GLU A 382 5.64 -3.91 -0.93
C GLU A 382 5.50 -3.46 0.52
#